data_AF-A0A496L2D1-F1
#
_entry.id   AF-A0A496L2D1-F1
#
_cell.length_a   1.000
_cell.length_b   1.000
_cell.length_c   1.000
_cell.angle_alpha   90.00
_cell.angle_beta   90.00
_cell.angle_gamma   90.00
#
_symmetry.space_group_name_H-M   'P 1'
#
loop_
_entity.id
_entity.type
_entity.pdbx_description
1 polymer ?
#
loop_
_entity_poly.entity_id
_entity_poly.type
_entity_poly.pdbx_seq_one_letter_code
_entity_poly.pdbx_strand_id
1 'polypeptide(L)'
;LAEQKDKNLKLKEEILAKLEELTNSTEDLSTTIPAFRKLQQEWKNIGQIPQSAVNEIWKTYNKYQEKFYDLIKINNELREYDFKKNLELKNALCLAAEKLEEEPNAVTAFNTLQKLHEEWRETGPVAKEDREPLWNRFKEASSKINKKHQAYFESLKEHEEENLRLKTAICEKLEAIDTESLKTPKQWQAKIEEILALQEEWKKIGFATKKTNAKIYKRFREACDKFFKAKNSFYKGLKEEMANNLAKRKELLERVEALKETENWREAADKVKEIQKEWRTIGMTVKKHADEVWEKFSAACDYIFEQKNKLSEEQNAAEKENLAQKQAMVEKAKAFVPTGDRNNDVAALKEIMAEFDKIGFVPIKDKNAVNNEFKHAIDAQFDIVFDRRPKDGTSDKAPVDNKYLKEYNALKKEIASYENNILFLTSSSKKGNSLVDEMNKKIESLKEKLAELSNKL
;
A
#
# COMPACT_ATOMS: atom_id res chain seq x y z
N LEU A 1 -113.30 51.05 31.65
CA LEU A 1 -112.14 51.16 32.57
C LEU A 1 -111.78 49.82 33.22
N ALA A 2 -112.74 49.07 33.79
CA ALA A 2 -112.50 47.76 34.40
C ALA A 2 -111.96 46.72 33.40
N GLU A 3 -112.59 46.58 32.22
CA GLU A 3 -112.16 45.63 31.18
C GLU A 3 -110.72 45.88 30.66
N GLN A 4 -110.28 47.14 30.62
CA GLN A 4 -108.91 47.49 30.25
C GLN A 4 -107.90 47.11 31.35
N LYS A 5 -108.30 47.25 32.63
CA LYS A 5 -107.48 46.81 33.76
C LYS A 5 -107.34 45.29 33.78
N ASP A 6 -108.40 44.54 33.45
CA ASP A 6 -108.36 43.08 33.35
C ASP A 6 -107.53 42.58 32.15
N LYS A 7 -107.59 43.27 31.00
CA LYS A 7 -106.67 42.99 29.87
C LYS A 7 -105.21 43.24 30.23
N ASN A 8 -104.93 44.34 30.94
CA ASN A 8 -103.59 44.65 31.44
C ASN A 8 -103.12 43.61 32.49
N LEU A 9 -104.02 43.05 33.29
CA LEU A 9 -103.72 41.98 34.25
C LEU A 9 -103.28 40.69 33.53
N LYS A 10 -104.03 40.24 32.51
CA LYS A 10 -103.65 39.07 31.69
C LYS A 10 -102.29 39.22 31.02
N LEU A 11 -102.00 40.40 30.45
CA LEU A 11 -100.69 40.69 29.85
C LEU A 11 -99.55 40.62 30.88
N LYS A 12 -99.78 41.06 32.13
CA LYS A 12 -98.78 40.90 33.20
C LYS A 12 -98.61 39.44 33.62
N GLU A 13 -99.68 38.67 33.69
CA GLU A 13 -99.64 37.22 33.97
C GLU A 13 -98.86 36.45 32.88
N GLU A 14 -99.06 36.81 31.60
CA GLU A 14 -98.30 36.24 30.48
C GLU A 14 -96.80 36.58 30.55
N ILE A 15 -96.44 37.82 30.94
CA ILE A 15 -95.04 38.19 31.17
C ILE A 15 -94.46 37.40 32.34
N LEU A 16 -95.22 37.21 33.43
CA LEU A 16 -94.77 36.40 34.57
C LEU A 16 -94.51 34.95 34.19
N ALA A 17 -95.37 34.34 33.35
CA ALA A 17 -95.16 32.98 32.86
C ALA A 17 -93.88 32.87 32.01
N LYS A 18 -93.61 33.85 31.15
CA LYS A 18 -92.36 33.91 30.36
C LYS A 18 -91.12 34.16 31.22
N LEU A 19 -91.23 34.99 32.26
CA LEU A 19 -90.16 35.20 33.24
C LEU A 19 -89.88 33.92 34.03
N GLU A 20 -90.92 33.18 34.41
CA GLU A 20 -90.79 31.90 35.08
C GLU A 20 -90.04 30.88 34.22
N GLU A 21 -90.44 30.72 32.96
CA GLU A 21 -89.77 29.87 31.97
C GLU A 21 -88.30 30.27 31.80
N LEU A 22 -88.03 31.57 31.67
CA LEU A 22 -86.67 32.10 31.50
C LEU A 22 -85.80 31.91 32.75
N THR A 23 -86.37 31.96 33.96
CA THR A 23 -85.62 31.66 35.21
C THR A 23 -85.45 30.16 35.48
N ASN A 24 -86.14 29.29 34.75
CA ASN A 24 -86.01 27.83 34.86
C ASN A 24 -85.25 27.22 33.68
N SER A 25 -84.98 28.01 32.63
CA SER A 25 -84.25 27.59 31.44
C SER A 25 -82.77 27.37 31.74
N THR A 26 -82.17 26.39 31.06
CA THR A 26 -80.73 26.09 31.06
C THR A 26 -80.01 26.77 29.88
N GLU A 27 -80.68 27.67 29.16
CA GLU A 27 -80.11 28.39 28.03
C GLU A 27 -79.00 29.38 28.45
N ASP A 28 -78.10 29.70 27.51
CA ASP A 28 -76.97 30.59 27.74
C ASP A 28 -77.43 32.00 28.17
N LEU A 29 -76.73 32.58 29.14
CA LEU A 29 -77.00 33.93 29.63
C LEU A 29 -76.81 35.01 28.56
N SER A 30 -76.06 34.73 27.50
CA SER A 30 -75.95 35.61 26.34
C SER A 30 -77.29 35.85 25.63
N THR A 31 -78.20 34.86 25.64
CA THR A 31 -79.53 34.94 25.00
C THR A 31 -80.63 35.29 25.99
N THR A 32 -80.53 34.83 27.23
CA THR A 32 -81.56 35.08 28.26
C THR A 32 -81.51 36.50 28.82
N ILE A 33 -80.34 37.17 28.87
CA ILE A 33 -80.23 38.58 29.32
C ILE A 33 -80.99 39.57 28.40
N PRO A 34 -80.82 39.55 27.06
CA PRO A 34 -81.63 40.38 26.17
C PRO A 34 -83.13 40.09 26.25
N ALA A 35 -83.52 38.81 26.34
CA ALA A 35 -84.92 38.40 26.44
C ALA A 35 -85.56 38.90 27.75
N PHE A 36 -84.86 38.79 28.87
CA PHE A 36 -85.29 39.37 30.16
C PHE A 36 -85.45 40.89 30.08
N ARG A 37 -84.49 41.61 29.49
CA ARG A 37 -84.59 43.07 29.31
C ARG A 37 -85.81 43.48 28.47
N LYS A 38 -86.15 42.69 27.45
CA LYS A 38 -87.35 42.91 26.63
C LYS A 38 -88.62 42.73 27.47
N LEU A 39 -88.71 41.65 28.25
CA LEU A 39 -89.84 41.41 29.17
C LEU A 39 -89.97 42.52 30.23
N GLN A 40 -88.85 43.06 30.73
CA GLN A 40 -88.87 44.22 31.63
C GLN A 40 -89.40 45.50 30.96
N GLN A 41 -89.09 45.73 29.68
CA GLN A 41 -89.63 46.86 28.92
C GLN A 41 -91.13 46.69 28.65
N GLU A 42 -91.54 45.49 28.24
CA GLU A 42 -92.96 45.14 28.05
C GLU A 42 -93.75 45.33 29.35
N TRP A 43 -93.19 44.91 30.49
CA TRP A 43 -93.80 45.11 31.82
C TRP A 43 -94.00 46.58 32.18
N LYS A 44 -93.03 47.45 31.88
CA LYS A 44 -93.09 48.90 32.13
C LYS A 44 -94.13 49.63 31.26
N ASN A 45 -94.39 49.11 30.06
CA ASN A 45 -95.33 49.70 29.11
C ASN A 45 -96.81 49.36 29.40
N ILE A 46 -97.08 48.40 30.30
CA ILE A 46 -98.45 48.02 30.68
C ILE A 46 -99.02 49.01 31.71
N GLY A 47 -100.23 49.50 31.44
CA GLY A 47 -100.96 50.45 32.31
C GLY A 47 -101.49 49.87 33.62
N GLN A 48 -102.42 50.59 34.25
CA GLN A 48 -103.00 50.20 35.55
C GLN A 48 -103.73 48.84 35.49
N ILE A 49 -103.64 48.07 36.58
CA ILE A 49 -104.32 46.78 36.80
C ILE A 49 -105.32 46.89 37.97
N PRO A 50 -106.20 45.90 38.23
CA PRO A 50 -107.15 45.93 39.33
C PRO A 50 -106.44 45.98 40.69
N GLN A 51 -106.91 46.83 41.59
CA GLN A 51 -106.23 47.10 42.88
C GLN A 51 -106.10 45.85 43.76
N SER A 52 -107.02 44.89 43.63
CA SER A 52 -107.01 43.60 44.32
C SER A 52 -105.84 42.69 43.91
N ALA A 53 -105.32 42.83 42.67
CA ALA A 53 -104.26 41.97 42.12
C ALA A 53 -102.87 42.64 42.10
N VAL A 54 -102.78 43.96 42.35
CA VAL A 54 -101.52 44.73 42.29
C VAL A 54 -100.43 44.12 43.16
N ASN A 55 -100.74 43.83 44.41
CA ASN A 55 -99.75 43.37 45.38
C ASN A 55 -99.17 42.00 45.04
N GLU A 56 -100.01 41.03 44.67
CA GLU A 56 -99.59 39.67 44.35
C GLU A 56 -98.81 39.60 43.02
N ILE A 57 -99.26 40.33 42.00
CA ILE A 57 -98.59 40.42 40.70
C ILE A 57 -97.21 41.08 40.85
N TRP A 58 -97.13 42.16 41.64
CA TRP A 58 -95.86 42.85 41.88
C TRP A 58 -94.88 42.00 42.72
N LYS A 59 -95.38 41.29 43.74
CA LYS A 59 -94.60 40.34 44.54
C LYS A 59 -94.04 39.20 43.68
N THR A 60 -94.85 38.65 42.77
CA THR A 60 -94.44 37.57 41.87
C THR A 60 -93.42 38.04 40.84
N TYR A 61 -93.60 39.25 40.29
CA TYR A 61 -92.62 39.89 39.40
C TYR A 61 -91.27 40.10 40.08
N ASN A 62 -91.26 40.67 41.29
CA ASN A 62 -90.02 40.88 42.04
C ASN A 62 -89.32 39.56 42.35
N LYS A 63 -90.05 38.51 42.71
CA LYS A 63 -89.49 37.16 42.94
C LYS A 63 -88.75 36.65 41.69
N TYR A 64 -89.35 36.73 40.51
CA TYR A 64 -88.68 36.28 39.28
C TYR A 64 -87.55 37.20 38.84
N GLN A 65 -87.67 38.50 39.08
CA GLN A 65 -86.60 39.47 38.86
C GLN A 65 -85.38 39.18 39.75
N GLU A 66 -85.59 39.00 41.06
CA GLU A 66 -84.55 38.61 42.03
C GLU A 66 -83.88 37.30 41.61
N LYS A 67 -84.68 36.27 41.32
CA LYS A 67 -84.16 34.97 40.86
C LYS A 67 -83.30 35.10 39.59
N PHE A 68 -83.69 35.95 38.63
CA PHE A 68 -82.89 36.16 37.42
C PHE A 68 -81.58 36.91 37.69
N TYR A 69 -81.59 37.93 38.56
CA TYR A 69 -80.36 38.60 38.98
C TYR A 69 -79.44 37.69 39.79
N ASP A 70 -80.00 36.80 40.62
CA ASP A 70 -79.26 35.75 41.31
C ASP A 70 -78.61 34.78 40.31
N LEU A 71 -79.31 34.37 39.25
CA LEU A 71 -78.72 33.55 38.17
C LEU A 71 -77.57 34.26 37.46
N ILE A 72 -77.71 35.54 37.13
CA ILE A 72 -76.62 36.34 36.55
C ILE A 72 -75.43 36.40 37.51
N LYS A 73 -75.69 36.66 38.79
CA LYS A 73 -74.68 36.74 39.84
C LYS A 73 -73.94 35.41 39.99
N ILE A 74 -74.66 34.29 40.11
CA ILE A 74 -74.11 32.95 40.21
C ILE A 74 -73.24 32.65 38.99
N ASN A 75 -73.69 32.96 37.77
CA ASN A 75 -72.88 32.71 36.58
C ASN A 75 -71.62 33.59 36.50
N ASN A 76 -71.69 34.85 36.93
CA ASN A 76 -70.50 35.69 37.03
C ASN A 76 -69.52 35.14 38.07
N GLU A 77 -70.01 34.70 39.23
CA GLU A 77 -69.20 34.04 40.26
C GLU A 77 -68.58 32.72 39.77
N LEU A 78 -69.34 31.89 39.04
CA LEU A 78 -68.83 30.67 38.41
C LEU A 78 -67.76 30.97 37.36
N ARG A 79 -67.96 32.00 36.53
CA ARG A 79 -66.99 32.42 35.53
C ARG A 79 -65.71 32.96 36.18
N GLU A 80 -65.82 33.74 37.25
CA GLU A 80 -64.68 34.19 38.03
C GLU A 80 -63.94 33.02 38.68
N TYR A 81 -64.68 32.03 39.20
CA TYR A 81 -64.11 30.80 39.72
C TYR A 81 -63.37 30.01 38.64
N ASP A 82 -63.96 29.83 37.46
CA ASP A 82 -63.31 29.19 36.30
C ASP A 82 -62.07 29.96 35.86
N PHE A 83 -62.10 31.29 35.86
CA PHE A 83 -60.92 32.11 35.57
C PHE A 83 -59.81 31.89 36.60
N LYS A 84 -60.12 31.81 37.89
CA LYS A 84 -59.14 31.51 38.95
C LYS A 84 -58.55 30.11 38.77
N LYS A 85 -59.39 29.10 38.51
CA LYS A 85 -58.94 27.72 38.26
C LYS A 85 -58.07 27.62 37.00
N ASN A 86 -58.48 28.26 35.90
CA ASN A 86 -57.71 28.31 34.67
C ASN A 86 -56.39 29.08 34.86
N LEU A 87 -56.38 30.12 35.70
CA LEU A 87 -55.18 30.87 36.06
C LEU A 87 -54.20 29.99 36.82
N GLU A 88 -54.65 29.21 37.80
CA GLU A 88 -53.82 28.24 38.52
C GLU A 88 -53.24 27.18 37.57
N LEU A 89 -54.09 26.60 36.70
CA LEU A 89 -53.67 25.61 35.71
C LEU A 89 -52.64 26.20 34.73
N LYS A 90 -52.87 27.40 34.18
CA LYS A 90 -51.91 28.04 33.26
C LYS A 90 -50.62 28.43 33.94
N ASN A 91 -50.65 28.84 35.22
CA ASN A 91 -49.43 29.04 35.99
C ASN A 91 -48.65 27.74 36.20
N ALA A 92 -49.35 26.63 36.50
CA ALA A 92 -48.72 25.32 36.61
C ALA A 92 -48.08 24.88 35.28
N LEU A 93 -48.76 25.12 34.15
CA LEU A 93 -48.20 24.86 32.81
C LEU A 93 -46.97 25.71 32.51
N CYS A 94 -46.96 27.01 32.88
CA CYS A 94 -45.78 27.86 32.77
C CYS A 94 -44.60 27.32 33.59
N LEU A 95 -44.83 26.96 34.85
CA LEU A 95 -43.81 26.38 35.72
C LEU A 95 -43.28 25.06 35.17
N ALA A 96 -44.16 24.20 34.66
CA ALA A 96 -43.78 22.94 34.03
C ALA A 96 -42.90 23.19 32.79
N ALA A 97 -43.28 24.15 31.94
CA ALA A 97 -42.51 24.52 30.75
C ALA A 97 -41.14 25.11 31.08
N GLU A 98 -41.03 25.93 32.11
CA GLU A 98 -39.77 26.48 32.61
C GLU A 98 -38.84 25.38 33.15
N LYS A 99 -39.40 24.42 33.88
CA LYS A 99 -38.64 23.27 34.41
C LYS A 99 -38.03 22.41 33.30
N LEU A 100 -38.61 22.38 32.10
CA LEU A 100 -38.04 21.65 30.97
C LEU A 100 -36.68 22.22 30.51
N GLU A 101 -36.33 23.44 30.92
CA GLU A 101 -35.02 24.03 30.59
C GLU A 101 -33.88 23.20 31.22
N GLU A 102 -34.12 22.67 32.42
CA GLU A 102 -33.19 21.83 33.19
C GLU A 102 -33.08 20.40 32.66
N GLU A 103 -34.03 19.93 31.85
CA GLU A 103 -34.04 18.57 31.30
C GLU A 103 -32.86 18.36 30.33
N PRO A 104 -31.91 17.44 30.60
CA PRO A 104 -30.73 17.26 29.76
C PRO A 104 -31.07 16.79 28.35
N ASN A 105 -32.11 15.98 28.18
CA ASN A 105 -32.48 15.42 26.88
C ASN A 105 -33.38 16.39 26.10
N ALA A 106 -32.81 17.03 25.08
CA ALA A 106 -33.52 18.00 24.23
C ALA A 106 -34.75 17.42 23.51
N VAL A 107 -34.75 16.12 23.16
CA VAL A 107 -35.89 15.45 22.51
C VAL A 107 -37.01 15.19 23.50
N THR A 108 -36.68 14.71 24.71
CA THR A 108 -37.67 14.50 25.78
C THR A 108 -38.28 15.82 26.23
N ALA A 109 -37.47 16.87 26.36
CA ALA A 109 -37.94 18.22 26.68
C ALA A 109 -38.92 18.74 25.62
N PHE A 110 -38.59 18.59 24.33
CA PHE A 110 -39.48 19.00 23.24
C PHE A 110 -40.79 18.21 23.19
N ASN A 111 -40.76 16.88 23.34
CA ASN A 111 -41.96 16.05 23.33
C ASN A 111 -42.89 16.39 24.51
N THR A 112 -42.31 16.66 25.68
CA THR A 112 -43.09 17.10 26.85
C THR A 112 -43.67 18.50 26.63
N LEU A 113 -42.91 19.41 26.02
CA LEU A 113 -43.42 20.73 25.64
C LEU A 113 -44.62 20.64 24.69
N GLN A 114 -44.62 19.72 23.72
CA GLN A 114 -45.78 19.52 22.83
C GLN A 114 -47.04 19.12 23.59
N LYS A 115 -46.92 18.30 24.64
CA LYS A 115 -48.04 17.94 25.53
C LYS A 115 -48.53 19.16 26.31
N LEU A 116 -47.62 19.96 26.86
CA LEU A 116 -47.97 21.20 27.56
C LEU A 116 -48.69 22.20 26.64
N HIS A 117 -48.31 22.26 25.36
CA HIS A 117 -49.03 23.07 24.36
C HIS A 117 -50.46 22.59 24.13
N GLU A 118 -50.70 21.28 24.18
CA GLU A 118 -52.04 20.71 24.06
C GLU A 118 -52.88 21.01 25.31
N GLU A 119 -52.32 20.77 26.50
CA GLU A 119 -52.96 21.10 27.79
C GLU A 119 -53.27 22.60 27.90
N TRP A 120 -52.42 23.46 27.35
CA TRP A 120 -52.65 24.90 27.29
C TRP A 120 -53.85 25.28 26.41
N ARG A 121 -54.05 24.58 25.28
CA ARG A 121 -55.19 24.78 24.37
C ARG A 121 -56.49 24.30 24.99
N GLU A 122 -56.45 23.19 25.72
CA GLU A 122 -57.59 22.64 26.45
C GLU A 122 -57.98 23.51 27.65
N THR A 123 -57.01 24.22 28.25
CA THR A 123 -57.28 25.11 29.38
C THR A 123 -58.00 26.40 28.93
N GLY A 124 -59.18 26.62 29.50
CA GLY A 124 -60.06 27.74 29.18
C GLY A 124 -59.46 29.15 29.39
N PRO A 125 -60.20 30.20 29.04
CA PRO A 125 -59.74 31.58 29.16
C PRO A 125 -59.54 31.99 30.63
N VAL A 126 -58.66 32.96 30.82
CA VAL A 126 -58.41 33.64 32.12
C VAL A 126 -58.90 35.09 32.06
N ALA A 127 -58.80 35.82 33.17
CA ALA A 127 -59.08 37.25 33.24
C ALA A 127 -58.24 38.04 32.23
N LYS A 128 -58.74 39.18 31.74
CA LYS A 128 -58.14 39.88 30.59
C LYS A 128 -56.71 40.33 30.88
N GLU A 129 -56.46 40.70 32.13
CA GLU A 129 -55.21 41.23 32.65
C GLU A 129 -54.09 40.16 32.63
N ASP A 130 -54.44 38.90 32.90
CA ASP A 130 -53.48 37.80 33.03
C ASP A 130 -53.17 37.08 31.70
N ARG A 131 -54.03 37.24 30.68
CA ARG A 131 -53.91 36.51 29.40
C ARG A 131 -52.57 36.72 28.72
N GLU A 132 -52.19 37.96 28.52
CA GLU A 132 -50.99 38.33 27.79
C GLU A 132 -49.70 38.04 28.58
N PRO A 133 -49.60 38.39 29.88
CA PRO A 133 -48.45 38.01 30.70
C PRO A 133 -48.20 36.50 30.74
N LEU A 134 -49.24 35.69 30.99
CA LEU A 134 -49.13 34.23 31.04
C LEU A 134 -48.70 33.65 29.69
N TRP A 135 -49.31 34.12 28.60
CA TRP A 135 -48.97 33.66 27.27
C TRP A 135 -47.52 33.99 26.91
N ASN A 136 -47.06 35.21 27.23
CA ASN A 136 -45.68 35.60 26.99
C ASN A 136 -44.69 34.74 27.79
N ARG A 137 -44.98 34.46 29.06
CA ARG A 137 -44.18 33.58 29.92
C ARG A 137 -44.07 32.16 29.35
N PHE A 138 -45.20 31.57 28.99
CA PHE A 138 -45.23 30.24 28.38
C PHE A 138 -44.49 30.21 27.04
N LYS A 139 -44.73 31.21 26.17
CA LYS A 139 -44.08 31.34 24.86
C LYS A 139 -42.57 31.50 24.98
N GLU A 140 -42.08 32.24 25.96
CA GLU A 140 -40.65 32.41 26.21
C GLU A 140 -40.00 31.07 26.58
N ALA A 141 -40.59 30.33 27.53
CA ALA A 141 -40.15 28.99 27.88
C ALA A 141 -40.16 28.05 26.67
N SER A 142 -41.26 28.02 25.89
CA SER A 142 -41.35 27.24 24.65
C SER A 142 -40.24 27.59 23.65
N SER A 143 -39.94 28.88 23.48
CA SER A 143 -38.91 29.37 22.55
C SER A 143 -37.52 28.86 22.95
N LYS A 144 -37.18 28.87 24.24
CA LYS A 144 -35.91 28.34 24.74
C LYS A 144 -35.75 26.84 24.46
N ILE A 145 -36.77 26.05 24.73
CA ILE A 145 -36.76 24.59 24.48
C ILE A 145 -36.68 24.29 22.98
N ASN A 146 -37.42 25.02 22.14
CA ASN A 146 -37.33 24.86 20.69
C ASN A 146 -35.92 25.19 20.16
N LYS A 147 -35.29 26.25 20.66
CA LYS A 147 -33.89 26.59 20.33
C LYS A 147 -32.93 25.48 20.77
N LYS A 148 -33.08 24.93 21.98
CA LYS A 148 -32.27 23.81 22.49
C LYS A 148 -32.41 22.56 21.61
N HIS A 149 -33.64 22.24 21.21
CA HIS A 149 -33.94 21.14 20.29
C HIS A 149 -33.30 21.36 18.92
N GLN A 150 -33.46 22.55 18.34
CA GLN A 150 -32.83 22.89 17.05
C GLN A 150 -31.30 22.78 17.12
N ALA A 151 -30.67 23.36 18.14
CA ALA A 151 -29.23 23.32 18.34
C ALA A 151 -28.70 21.88 18.51
N TYR A 152 -29.45 21.01 19.19
CA TYR A 152 -29.10 19.59 19.34
C TYR A 152 -29.05 18.87 17.99
N PHE A 153 -30.06 19.04 17.14
CA PHE A 153 -30.08 18.42 15.81
C PHE A 153 -29.08 19.03 14.83
N GLU A 154 -28.81 20.33 14.95
CA GLU A 154 -27.77 21.00 14.17
C GLU A 154 -26.38 20.49 14.55
N SER A 155 -26.05 20.42 15.84
CA SER A 155 -24.80 19.82 16.33
C SER A 155 -24.66 18.35 15.94
N LEU A 156 -25.74 17.56 16.02
CA LEU A 156 -25.73 16.17 15.58
C LEU A 156 -25.40 16.06 14.08
N LYS A 157 -26.03 16.91 13.26
CA LYS A 157 -25.78 16.97 11.82
C LYS A 157 -24.34 17.40 11.52
N GLU A 158 -23.81 18.40 12.19
CA GLU A 158 -22.42 18.84 12.07
C GLU A 158 -21.44 17.71 12.42
N HIS A 159 -21.69 16.97 13.51
CA HIS A 159 -20.88 15.81 13.86
C HIS A 159 -20.95 14.69 12.81
N GLU A 160 -22.13 14.40 12.25
CA GLU A 160 -22.28 13.42 11.17
C GLU A 160 -21.59 13.85 9.87
N GLU A 161 -21.61 15.15 9.54
CA GLU A 161 -20.91 15.74 8.39
C GLU A 161 -19.39 15.72 8.58
N GLU A 162 -18.90 16.06 9.78
CA GLU A 162 -17.48 15.98 10.12
C GLU A 162 -16.99 14.52 10.07
N ASN A 163 -17.76 13.58 10.63
CA ASN A 163 -17.46 12.15 10.54
C ASN A 163 -17.38 11.69 9.08
N LEU A 164 -18.29 12.17 8.22
CA LEU A 164 -18.25 11.86 6.79
C LEU A 164 -16.99 12.44 6.12
N ARG A 165 -16.61 13.67 6.46
CA ARG A 165 -15.41 14.32 5.93
C ARG A 165 -14.15 13.55 6.32
N LEU A 166 -13.99 13.22 7.60
CA LEU A 166 -12.84 12.46 8.11
C LEU A 166 -12.77 11.06 7.47
N LYS A 167 -13.90 10.35 7.38
CA LYS A 167 -13.97 9.06 6.70
C LYS A 167 -13.63 9.15 5.21
N THR A 168 -14.06 10.22 4.55
CA THR A 168 -13.73 10.49 3.15
C THR A 168 -12.23 10.71 2.96
N ALA A 169 -11.60 11.50 3.83
CA ALA A 169 -10.15 11.71 3.80
C ALA A 169 -9.37 10.41 4.01
N ILE A 170 -9.83 9.50 4.87
CA ILE A 170 -9.23 8.17 5.04
C ILE A 170 -9.35 7.36 3.74
N CYS A 171 -10.53 7.32 3.10
CA CYS A 171 -10.71 6.63 1.83
C CYS A 171 -9.77 7.19 0.74
N GLU A 172 -9.65 8.51 0.64
CA GLU A 172 -8.76 9.16 -0.33
C GLU A 172 -7.28 8.81 -0.08
N LYS A 173 -6.83 8.81 1.18
CA LYS A 173 -5.48 8.36 1.55
C LYS A 173 -5.24 6.90 1.14
N LEU A 174 -6.21 6.01 1.39
CA LEU A 174 -6.12 4.59 1.01
C LEU A 174 -6.08 4.39 -0.51
N GLU A 175 -6.90 5.14 -1.25
CA GLU A 175 -6.99 5.08 -2.71
C GLU A 175 -5.75 5.66 -3.40
N ALA A 176 -5.09 6.64 -2.77
CA ALA A 176 -3.85 7.25 -3.25
C ALA A 176 -2.62 6.34 -3.10
N ILE A 177 -2.74 5.18 -2.44
CA ILE A 177 -1.63 4.23 -2.30
C ILE A 177 -1.37 3.56 -3.65
N ASP A 178 -0.31 4.02 -4.32
CA ASP A 178 0.19 3.40 -5.54
C ASP A 178 0.92 2.09 -5.23
N THR A 179 0.21 0.97 -5.41
CA THR A 179 0.74 -0.37 -5.23
C THR A 179 1.77 -0.78 -6.28
N GLU A 180 1.81 -0.13 -7.45
CA GLU A 180 2.74 -0.48 -8.54
C GLU A 180 4.17 0.02 -8.25
N SER A 181 4.28 1.12 -7.48
CA SER A 181 5.57 1.63 -7.00
C SER A 181 6.26 0.74 -5.96
N LEU A 182 5.53 -0.19 -5.33
CA LEU A 182 6.00 -1.02 -4.21
C LEU A 182 6.73 -2.27 -4.70
N LYS A 183 8.07 -2.20 -4.76
CA LYS A 183 8.92 -3.29 -5.29
C LYS A 183 9.61 -4.12 -4.22
N THR A 184 9.72 -3.62 -3.00
CA THR A 184 10.48 -4.26 -1.92
C THR A 184 9.58 -4.65 -0.74
N PRO A 185 9.89 -5.74 -0.01
CA PRO A 185 9.14 -6.11 1.19
C PRO A 185 9.09 -4.99 2.25
N LYS A 186 10.16 -4.19 2.36
CA LYS A 186 10.24 -3.05 3.28
C LYS A 186 9.23 -1.96 2.93
N GLN A 187 9.09 -1.62 1.65
CA GLN A 187 8.08 -0.64 1.20
C GLN A 187 6.66 -1.15 1.46
N TRP A 188 6.40 -2.44 1.18
CA TRP A 188 5.12 -3.07 1.50
C TRP A 188 4.82 -3.03 3.00
N GLN A 189 5.80 -3.31 3.86
CA GLN A 189 5.64 -3.28 5.31
C GLN A 189 5.29 -1.89 5.83
N ALA A 190 5.98 -0.84 5.36
CA ALA A 190 5.67 0.53 5.73
C ALA A 190 4.22 0.93 5.37
N LYS A 191 3.75 0.54 4.17
CA LYS A 191 2.37 0.78 3.76
C LYS A 191 1.33 -0.06 4.51
N ILE A 192 1.68 -1.27 4.93
CA ILE A 192 0.82 -2.07 5.80
C ILE A 192 0.60 -1.35 7.14
N GLU A 193 1.67 -0.83 7.76
CA GLU A 193 1.59 -0.10 9.02
C GLU A 193 0.75 1.18 8.90
N GLU A 194 0.95 1.93 7.81
CA GLU A 194 0.13 3.11 7.49
C GLU A 194 -1.36 2.76 7.37
N ILE A 195 -1.70 1.69 6.65
CA ILE A 195 -3.09 1.26 6.48
C ILE A 195 -3.68 0.78 7.80
N LEU A 196 -2.94 0.03 8.61
CA LEU A 196 -3.42 -0.40 9.94
C LEU A 196 -3.71 0.81 10.84
N ALA A 197 -2.86 1.84 10.80
CA ALA A 197 -3.12 3.09 11.52
C ALA A 197 -4.41 3.77 11.03
N LEU A 198 -4.61 3.86 9.71
CA LEU A 198 -5.84 4.40 9.11
C LEU A 198 -7.09 3.58 9.47
N GLN A 199 -6.98 2.24 9.60
CA GLN A 199 -8.07 1.39 10.06
C GLN A 199 -8.43 1.65 11.53
N GLU A 200 -7.45 1.90 12.39
CA GLU A 200 -7.69 2.27 13.78
C GLU A 200 -8.28 3.68 13.91
N GLU A 201 -7.83 4.64 13.10
CA GLU A 201 -8.46 5.97 13.00
C GLU A 201 -9.93 5.85 12.55
N TRP A 202 -10.19 5.05 11.51
CA TRP A 202 -11.54 4.81 11.01
C TRP A 202 -12.50 4.30 12.09
N LYS A 203 -12.05 3.36 12.94
CA LYS A 203 -12.86 2.79 14.04
C LYS A 203 -13.19 3.81 15.12
N LYS A 204 -12.33 4.81 15.34
CA LYS A 204 -12.54 5.89 16.31
C LYS A 204 -13.54 6.93 15.83
N ILE A 205 -13.73 7.07 14.51
CA ILE A 205 -14.69 8.02 13.93
C ILE A 205 -16.11 7.46 14.07
N GLY A 206 -17.02 8.31 14.57
CA GLY A 206 -18.45 7.99 14.71
C GLY A 206 -19.14 7.70 13.37
N PHE A 207 -20.45 7.48 13.43
CA PHE A 207 -21.23 7.24 12.22
C PHE A 207 -21.47 8.53 11.44
N ALA A 208 -21.50 8.41 10.11
CA ALA A 208 -22.06 9.44 9.25
C ALA A 208 -23.58 9.25 9.13
N THR A 209 -24.26 10.13 8.39
CA THR A 209 -25.70 9.99 8.12
C THR A 209 -26.05 8.59 7.62
N LYS A 210 -27.26 8.09 7.97
CA LYS A 210 -27.72 6.75 7.56
C LYS A 210 -27.59 6.48 6.04
N LYS A 211 -27.80 7.51 5.22
CA LYS A 211 -27.74 7.44 3.75
C LYS A 211 -26.31 7.27 3.22
N THR A 212 -25.32 7.89 3.87
CA THR A 212 -23.92 7.90 3.40
C THR A 212 -23.06 6.85 4.08
N ASN A 213 -23.41 6.40 5.29
CA ASN A 213 -22.60 5.48 6.08
C ASN A 213 -22.33 4.15 5.35
N ALA A 214 -23.34 3.57 4.68
CA ALA A 214 -23.16 2.33 3.91
C ALA A 214 -22.24 2.54 2.68
N LYS A 215 -22.38 3.68 2.00
CA LYS A 215 -21.57 4.01 0.81
C LYS A 215 -20.10 4.22 1.18
N ILE A 216 -19.83 4.98 2.24
CA ILE A 216 -18.46 5.27 2.66
C ILE A 216 -17.76 4.02 3.22
N TYR A 217 -18.49 3.17 3.95
CA TYR A 217 -17.95 1.89 4.42
C TYR A 217 -17.60 0.95 3.26
N LYS A 218 -18.46 0.87 2.24
CA LYS A 218 -18.16 0.10 1.03
C LYS A 218 -16.89 0.61 0.33
N ARG A 219 -16.78 1.93 0.11
CA ARG A 219 -15.61 2.57 -0.48
C ARG A 219 -14.32 2.25 0.29
N PHE A 220 -14.38 2.38 1.62
CA PHE A 220 -13.28 2.03 2.52
C PHE A 220 -12.87 0.56 2.38
N ARG A 221 -13.84 -0.36 2.41
CA ARG A 221 -13.58 -1.80 2.32
C ARG A 221 -12.94 -2.17 0.99
N GLU A 222 -13.46 -1.63 -0.12
CA GLU A 222 -12.93 -1.84 -1.47
C GLU A 222 -11.49 -1.34 -1.60
N ALA A 223 -11.17 -0.17 -1.05
CA ALA A 223 -9.81 0.37 -1.04
C ALA A 223 -8.84 -0.52 -0.26
N CYS A 224 -9.23 -0.97 0.94
CA CYS A 224 -8.42 -1.94 1.71
C CYS A 224 -8.24 -3.26 0.96
N ASP A 225 -9.31 -3.83 0.41
CA ASP A 225 -9.26 -5.11 -0.30
C ASP A 225 -8.37 -5.04 -1.53
N LYS A 226 -8.41 -3.93 -2.28
CA LYS A 226 -7.52 -3.69 -3.41
C LYS A 226 -6.05 -3.75 -2.97
N PHE A 227 -5.69 -3.06 -1.87
CA PHE A 227 -4.33 -3.09 -1.35
C PHE A 227 -3.91 -4.49 -0.88
N PHE A 228 -4.73 -5.16 -0.06
CA PHE A 228 -4.37 -6.48 0.47
C PHE A 228 -4.32 -7.57 -0.62
N LYS A 229 -5.13 -7.44 -1.67
CA LYS A 229 -5.03 -8.30 -2.86
C LYS A 229 -3.70 -8.09 -3.58
N ALA A 230 -3.28 -6.84 -3.79
CA ALA A 230 -1.99 -6.53 -4.40
C ALA A 230 -0.81 -7.02 -3.54
N LYS A 231 -0.87 -6.81 -2.21
CA LYS A 231 0.09 -7.36 -1.24
C LYS A 231 0.21 -8.87 -1.40
N ASN A 232 -0.91 -9.59 -1.36
CA ASN A 232 -0.90 -11.05 -1.44
C ASN A 232 -0.30 -11.52 -2.77
N SER A 233 -0.60 -10.83 -3.88
CA SER A 233 0.01 -11.10 -5.18
C SER A 233 1.53 -10.91 -5.16
N PHE A 234 2.03 -9.81 -4.58
CA PHE A 234 3.46 -9.54 -4.45
C PHE A 234 4.19 -10.62 -3.65
N TYR A 235 3.70 -10.95 -2.45
CA TYR A 235 4.35 -11.97 -1.60
C TYR A 235 4.24 -13.39 -2.18
N LYS A 236 3.17 -13.68 -2.94
CA LYS A 236 3.07 -14.93 -3.70
C LYS A 236 4.13 -14.99 -4.80
N GLY A 237 4.26 -13.92 -5.61
CA GLY A 237 5.28 -13.83 -6.65
C GLY A 237 6.71 -13.94 -6.10
N LEU A 238 6.99 -13.27 -4.98
CA LEU A 238 8.29 -13.36 -4.31
C LEU A 238 8.60 -14.79 -3.85
N LYS A 239 7.59 -15.50 -3.31
CA LYS A 239 7.74 -16.90 -2.89
C LYS A 239 8.00 -17.82 -4.08
N GLU A 240 7.29 -17.61 -5.19
CA GLU A 240 7.49 -18.36 -6.43
C GLU A 240 8.87 -18.09 -7.04
N GLU A 241 9.34 -16.84 -7.04
CA GLU A 241 10.69 -16.48 -7.49
C GLU A 241 11.76 -17.17 -6.65
N MET A 242 11.64 -17.14 -5.31
CA MET A 242 12.57 -17.83 -4.41
C MET A 242 12.58 -19.36 -4.64
N ALA A 243 11.41 -19.95 -4.92
CA ALA A 243 11.31 -21.38 -5.25
C ALA A 243 11.96 -21.72 -6.60
N ASN A 244 11.75 -20.88 -7.62
CA ASN A 244 12.39 -21.02 -8.93
C ASN A 244 13.91 -20.87 -8.83
N ASN A 245 14.39 -19.91 -8.03
CA ASN A 245 15.82 -19.73 -7.75
C ASN A 245 16.42 -20.96 -7.05
N LEU A 246 15.68 -21.57 -6.11
CA LEU A 246 16.12 -22.83 -5.47
C LEU A 246 16.19 -23.98 -6.47
N ALA A 247 15.19 -24.11 -7.35
CA ALA A 247 15.17 -25.15 -8.38
C ALA A 247 16.36 -25.01 -9.33
N LYS A 248 16.66 -23.79 -9.81
CA LYS A 248 17.85 -23.51 -10.63
C LYS A 248 19.14 -23.88 -9.91
N ARG A 249 19.28 -23.54 -8.63
CA ARG A 249 20.47 -23.94 -7.83
C ARG A 249 20.61 -25.46 -7.74
N LYS A 250 19.51 -26.19 -7.55
CA LYS A 250 19.51 -27.66 -7.53
C LYS A 250 19.91 -28.24 -8.90
N GLU A 251 19.40 -27.68 -9.99
CA GLU A 251 19.78 -28.10 -11.34
C GLU A 251 21.29 -27.89 -11.60
N LEU A 252 21.85 -26.74 -11.18
CA LEU A 252 23.28 -26.51 -11.28
C LEU A 252 24.10 -27.50 -10.43
N LEU A 253 23.62 -27.85 -9.24
CA LEU A 253 24.23 -28.89 -8.42
C LEU A 253 24.23 -30.24 -9.14
N GLU A 254 23.11 -30.67 -9.71
CA GLU A 254 23.01 -31.92 -10.47
C GLU A 254 23.97 -31.94 -11.67
N ARG A 255 24.10 -30.82 -12.38
CA ARG A 255 25.07 -30.68 -13.48
C ARG A 255 26.51 -30.83 -13.00
N VAL A 256 26.88 -30.29 -11.84
CA VAL A 256 28.24 -30.46 -11.28
C VAL A 256 28.46 -31.89 -10.80
N GLU A 257 27.46 -32.51 -10.16
CA GLU A 257 27.53 -33.91 -9.73
C GLU A 257 27.74 -34.85 -10.93
N ALA A 258 27.05 -34.64 -12.06
CA ALA A 258 27.25 -35.42 -13.28
C ALA A 258 28.67 -35.31 -13.86
N LEU A 259 29.36 -34.18 -13.66
CA LEU A 259 30.74 -34.01 -14.11
C LEU A 259 31.74 -34.87 -13.31
N LYS A 260 31.35 -35.41 -12.15
CA LYS A 260 32.19 -36.34 -11.38
C LYS A 260 32.37 -37.70 -12.06
N GLU A 261 31.49 -38.06 -12.99
CA GLU A 261 31.57 -39.31 -13.75
C GLU A 261 32.49 -39.19 -14.99
N THR A 262 32.98 -37.98 -15.30
CA THR A 262 33.82 -37.74 -16.48
C THR A 262 35.31 -37.97 -16.16
N GLU A 263 36.02 -38.70 -17.04
CA GLU A 263 37.47 -38.94 -16.90
C GLU A 263 38.33 -37.74 -17.35
N ASN A 264 37.78 -36.84 -18.16
CA ASN A 264 38.43 -35.60 -18.59
C ASN A 264 38.26 -34.47 -17.56
N TRP A 265 39.08 -34.51 -16.51
CA TRP A 265 39.07 -33.54 -15.41
C TRP A 265 39.37 -32.11 -15.82
N ARG A 266 40.09 -31.89 -16.93
CA ARG A 266 40.41 -30.55 -17.43
C ARG A 266 39.17 -29.86 -17.99
N GLU A 267 38.42 -30.57 -18.85
CA GLU A 267 37.16 -30.08 -19.40
C GLU A 267 36.08 -29.94 -18.32
N ALA A 268 36.02 -30.90 -17.39
CA ALA A 268 35.12 -30.83 -16.23
C ALA A 268 35.37 -29.57 -15.39
N ALA A 269 36.63 -29.23 -15.10
CA ALA A 269 36.98 -28.03 -14.34
C ALA A 269 36.60 -26.73 -15.05
N ASP A 270 36.70 -26.67 -16.38
CA ASP A 270 36.28 -25.49 -17.14
C ASP A 270 34.74 -25.35 -17.19
N LYS A 271 34.00 -26.46 -17.32
CA LYS A 271 32.52 -26.45 -17.17
C LYS A 271 32.08 -26.03 -15.78
N VAL A 272 32.76 -26.50 -14.72
CA VAL A 272 32.47 -26.08 -13.33
C VAL A 272 32.63 -24.57 -13.15
N LYS A 273 33.64 -23.95 -13.75
CA LYS A 273 33.80 -22.48 -13.69
C LYS A 273 32.62 -21.74 -14.32
N GLU A 274 32.12 -22.22 -15.45
CA GLU A 274 30.93 -21.63 -16.08
C GLU A 274 29.69 -21.80 -15.19
N ILE A 275 29.49 -22.99 -14.62
CA ILE A 275 28.39 -23.23 -13.67
C ILE A 275 28.51 -22.35 -12.42
N GLN A 276 29.73 -22.13 -11.89
CA GLN A 276 29.95 -21.22 -10.77
C GLN A 276 29.61 -19.76 -11.13
N LYS A 277 29.85 -19.33 -12.37
CA LYS A 277 29.38 -18.01 -12.85
C LYS A 277 27.87 -17.96 -12.90
N GLU A 278 27.21 -18.97 -13.48
CA GLU A 278 25.73 -19.06 -13.52
C GLU A 278 25.13 -19.03 -12.10
N TRP A 279 25.70 -19.78 -11.16
CA TRP A 279 25.26 -19.82 -9.76
C TRP A 279 25.21 -18.44 -9.11
N ARG A 280 26.23 -17.60 -9.35
CA ARG A 280 26.33 -16.24 -8.79
C ARG A 280 25.27 -15.30 -9.34
N THR A 281 24.68 -15.61 -10.50
CA THR A 281 23.61 -14.79 -11.11
C THR A 281 22.22 -15.15 -10.58
N ILE A 282 22.06 -16.30 -9.91
CA ILE A 282 20.78 -16.71 -9.34
C ILE A 282 20.45 -15.84 -8.13
N GLY A 283 19.25 -15.26 -8.14
CA GLY A 283 18.74 -14.39 -7.09
C GLY A 283 18.60 -15.08 -5.71
N MET A 284 18.02 -14.34 -4.77
CA MET A 284 17.82 -14.81 -3.40
C MET A 284 16.85 -16.01 -3.35
N THR A 285 17.08 -16.88 -2.37
CA THR A 285 16.17 -17.97 -2.01
C THR A 285 16.07 -18.08 -0.49
N VAL A 286 15.29 -19.03 0.02
CA VAL A 286 15.14 -19.28 1.46
C VAL A 286 16.49 -19.70 2.03
N LYS A 287 17.02 -18.91 2.97
CA LYS A 287 18.38 -19.05 3.53
C LYS A 287 18.74 -20.50 3.87
N LYS A 288 17.90 -21.19 4.64
CA LYS A 288 18.15 -22.58 5.04
C LYS A 288 18.41 -23.51 3.84
N HIS A 289 17.55 -23.48 2.83
CA HIS A 289 17.72 -24.30 1.63
C HIS A 289 18.86 -23.80 0.74
N ALA A 290 19.12 -22.49 0.74
CA ALA A 290 20.26 -21.90 0.05
C ALA A 290 21.58 -22.48 0.56
N ASP A 291 21.73 -22.52 1.87
CA ASP A 291 22.94 -22.99 2.57
C ASP A 291 23.14 -24.49 2.33
N GLU A 292 22.08 -25.31 2.48
CA GLU A 292 22.11 -26.76 2.23
C GLU A 292 22.56 -27.11 0.80
N VAL A 293 22.05 -26.39 -0.23
CA VAL A 293 22.44 -26.66 -1.62
C VAL A 293 23.83 -26.09 -1.91
N TRP A 294 24.22 -24.98 -1.28
CA TRP A 294 25.55 -24.39 -1.42
C TRP A 294 26.66 -25.31 -0.88
N GLU A 295 26.48 -25.90 0.30
CA GLU A 295 27.46 -26.82 0.89
C GLU A 295 27.74 -28.01 -0.04
N LYS A 296 26.67 -28.61 -0.59
CA LYS A 296 26.79 -29.71 -1.57
C LYS A 296 27.46 -29.25 -2.86
N PHE A 297 27.07 -28.08 -3.36
CA PHE A 297 27.63 -27.52 -4.58
C PHE A 297 29.12 -27.20 -4.46
N SER A 298 29.54 -26.58 -3.34
CA SER A 298 30.95 -26.31 -3.06
C SER A 298 31.74 -27.60 -2.98
N ALA A 299 31.27 -28.57 -2.18
CA ALA A 299 31.94 -29.86 -2.06
C ALA A 299 32.10 -30.58 -3.41
N ALA A 300 31.08 -30.51 -4.28
CA ALA A 300 31.13 -31.09 -5.62
C ALA A 300 32.15 -30.37 -6.54
N CYS A 301 32.21 -29.04 -6.47
CA CYS A 301 33.22 -28.25 -7.19
C CYS A 301 34.64 -28.55 -6.69
N ASP A 302 34.83 -28.56 -5.37
CA ASP A 302 36.12 -28.79 -4.72
C ASP A 302 36.67 -30.16 -5.10
N TYR A 303 35.83 -31.19 -5.12
CA TYR A 303 36.20 -32.53 -5.58
C TYR A 303 36.74 -32.52 -7.02
N ILE A 304 36.06 -31.87 -7.97
CA ILE A 304 36.49 -31.84 -9.38
C ILE A 304 37.83 -31.10 -9.52
N PHE A 305 38.03 -30.00 -8.80
CA PHE A 305 39.30 -29.28 -8.82
C PHE A 305 40.43 -30.09 -8.17
N GLU A 306 40.14 -30.83 -7.10
CA GLU A 306 41.10 -31.74 -6.46
C GLU A 306 41.53 -32.85 -7.42
N GLN A 307 40.60 -33.50 -8.13
CA GLN A 307 40.93 -34.53 -9.13
C GLN A 307 41.75 -33.97 -10.29
N LYS A 308 41.41 -32.77 -10.78
CA LYS A 308 42.19 -32.07 -11.81
C LYS A 308 43.62 -31.76 -11.33
N ASN A 309 43.76 -31.32 -10.08
CA ASN A 309 45.07 -31.01 -9.50
C ASN A 309 45.91 -32.29 -9.35
N LYS A 310 45.33 -33.40 -8.87
CA LYS A 310 46.00 -34.71 -8.81
C LYS A 310 46.51 -35.16 -10.19
N LEU A 311 45.67 -35.10 -11.22
CA LEU A 311 46.08 -35.42 -12.58
C LEU A 311 47.23 -34.52 -13.07
N SER A 312 47.18 -33.22 -12.73
CA SER A 312 48.26 -32.29 -13.08
C SER A 312 49.55 -32.56 -12.31
N GLU A 313 49.48 -32.96 -11.04
CA GLU A 313 50.62 -33.33 -10.21
C GLU A 313 51.29 -34.61 -10.72
N GLU A 314 50.50 -35.63 -11.08
CA GLU A 314 50.98 -36.87 -11.70
C GLU A 314 51.67 -36.60 -13.04
N GLN A 315 51.07 -35.79 -13.92
CA GLN A 315 51.70 -35.37 -15.18
C GLN A 315 53.00 -34.61 -14.93
N ASN A 316 53.01 -33.65 -13.99
CA ASN A 316 54.21 -32.89 -13.66
C ASN A 316 55.32 -33.77 -13.08
N ALA A 317 54.98 -34.79 -12.28
CA ALA A 317 55.93 -35.75 -11.73
C ALA A 317 56.55 -36.62 -12.85
N ALA A 318 55.72 -37.17 -13.73
CA ALA A 318 56.17 -37.95 -14.89
C ALA A 318 57.04 -37.10 -15.84
N GLU A 319 56.67 -35.83 -16.09
CA GLU A 319 57.49 -34.90 -16.87
C GLU A 319 58.85 -34.63 -16.22
N LYS A 320 58.90 -34.42 -14.89
CA LYS A 320 60.16 -34.26 -14.15
C LYS A 320 61.04 -35.51 -14.19
N GLU A 321 60.45 -36.69 -14.10
CA GLU A 321 61.19 -37.94 -14.23
C GLU A 321 61.76 -38.11 -15.65
N ASN A 322 60.95 -37.84 -16.68
CA ASN A 322 61.42 -37.81 -18.07
C ASN A 322 62.53 -36.79 -18.27
N LEU A 323 62.48 -35.62 -17.60
CA LEU A 323 63.55 -34.62 -17.66
C LEU A 323 64.86 -35.18 -17.11
N ALA A 324 64.83 -35.85 -15.96
CA ALA A 324 66.00 -36.48 -15.37
C ALA A 324 66.57 -37.59 -16.27
N GLN A 325 65.71 -38.41 -16.88
CA GLN A 325 66.13 -39.44 -17.85
C GLN A 325 66.76 -38.82 -19.10
N LYS A 326 66.18 -37.74 -19.66
CA LYS A 326 66.76 -37.03 -20.80
C LYS A 326 68.11 -36.39 -20.46
N GLN A 327 68.25 -35.81 -19.27
CA GLN A 327 69.54 -35.30 -18.78
C GLN A 327 70.56 -36.43 -18.62
N ALA A 328 70.17 -37.60 -18.13
CA ALA A 328 71.07 -38.76 -18.06
C ALA A 328 71.53 -39.22 -19.47
N MET A 329 70.67 -39.15 -20.48
CA MET A 329 71.04 -39.43 -21.87
C MET A 329 71.98 -38.38 -22.47
N VAL A 330 71.82 -37.10 -22.10
CA VAL A 330 72.79 -36.03 -22.44
C VAL A 330 74.17 -36.37 -21.87
N GLU A 331 74.24 -36.77 -20.61
CA GLU A 331 75.51 -37.15 -19.99
C GLU A 331 76.08 -38.44 -20.59
N LYS A 332 75.25 -39.44 -20.92
CA LYS A 332 75.66 -40.66 -21.66
C LYS A 332 76.23 -40.33 -23.03
N ALA A 333 75.64 -39.37 -23.75
CA ALA A 333 76.17 -38.87 -25.02
C ALA A 333 77.51 -38.14 -24.84
N LYS A 334 77.66 -37.28 -23.82
CA LYS A 334 78.93 -36.60 -23.53
C LYS A 334 80.05 -37.57 -23.13
N ALA A 335 79.72 -38.61 -22.36
CA ALA A 335 80.67 -39.61 -21.88
C ALA A 335 81.01 -40.70 -22.90
N PHE A 336 80.36 -40.70 -24.08
CA PHE A 336 80.67 -41.64 -25.15
C PHE A 336 82.12 -41.44 -25.63
N VAL A 337 82.88 -42.53 -25.70
CA VAL A 337 84.26 -42.53 -26.21
C VAL A 337 84.30 -43.40 -27.46
N PRO A 338 84.62 -42.83 -28.64
CA PRO A 338 84.70 -43.59 -29.88
C PRO A 338 85.75 -44.72 -29.82
N THR A 339 85.37 -45.90 -30.29
CA THR A 339 86.21 -47.11 -30.28
C THR A 339 87.15 -47.19 -31.48
N GLY A 340 86.93 -46.35 -32.49
CA GLY A 340 87.71 -46.31 -33.74
C GLY A 340 87.09 -47.14 -34.86
N ASP A 341 86.07 -47.95 -34.58
CA ASP A 341 85.21 -48.57 -35.59
C ASP A 341 84.00 -47.67 -35.86
N ARG A 342 84.14 -46.87 -36.92
CA ARG A 342 83.15 -45.87 -37.33
C ARG A 342 81.74 -46.42 -37.52
N ASN A 343 81.57 -47.66 -38.00
CA ASN A 343 80.23 -48.21 -38.21
C ASN A 343 79.56 -48.55 -36.88
N ASN A 344 80.33 -49.12 -35.94
CA ASN A 344 79.85 -49.44 -34.61
C ASN A 344 79.63 -48.18 -33.75
N ASP A 345 80.52 -47.18 -33.85
CA ASP A 345 80.37 -45.92 -33.12
C ASP A 345 79.14 -45.11 -33.59
N VAL A 346 78.88 -45.08 -34.90
CA VAL A 346 77.66 -44.45 -35.45
C VAL A 346 76.40 -45.22 -35.05
N ALA A 347 76.46 -46.55 -34.99
CA ALA A 347 75.33 -47.37 -34.52
C ALA A 347 75.01 -47.08 -33.05
N ALA A 348 76.03 -47.00 -32.19
CA ALA A 348 75.87 -46.70 -30.77
C ALA A 348 75.33 -45.28 -30.52
N LEU A 349 75.80 -44.26 -31.26
CA LEU A 349 75.25 -42.89 -31.16
C LEU A 349 73.80 -42.82 -31.63
N LYS A 350 73.44 -43.54 -32.71
CA LYS A 350 72.04 -43.64 -33.16
C LYS A 350 71.15 -44.35 -32.15
N GLU A 351 71.68 -45.33 -31.41
CA GLU A 351 70.95 -45.98 -30.32
C GLU A 351 70.67 -45.01 -29.17
N ILE A 352 71.66 -44.19 -28.77
CA ILE A 352 71.47 -43.14 -27.76
C ILE A 352 70.44 -42.10 -28.21
N MET A 353 70.45 -41.69 -29.49
CA MET A 353 69.42 -40.81 -30.05
C MET A 353 68.03 -41.45 -30.01
N ALA A 354 67.93 -42.74 -30.37
CA ALA A 354 66.67 -43.47 -30.33
C ALA A 354 66.15 -43.66 -28.90
N GLU A 355 67.04 -43.89 -27.92
CA GLU A 355 66.69 -43.90 -26.49
C GLU A 355 66.18 -42.54 -26.01
N PHE A 356 66.85 -41.45 -26.41
CA PHE A 356 66.43 -40.09 -26.05
C PHE A 356 65.06 -39.70 -26.62
N ASP A 357 64.80 -40.05 -27.89
CA ASP A 357 63.53 -39.77 -28.56
C ASP A 357 62.36 -40.62 -28.01
N LYS A 358 62.66 -41.81 -27.47
CA LYS A 358 61.66 -42.65 -26.78
C LYS A 358 61.23 -42.08 -25.43
N ILE A 359 62.08 -41.28 -24.77
CA ILE A 359 61.71 -40.65 -23.50
C ILE A 359 60.63 -39.60 -23.74
N GLY A 360 59.58 -39.64 -22.92
CA GLY A 360 58.37 -38.84 -23.07
C GLY A 360 58.56 -37.33 -22.95
N PHE A 361 57.44 -36.64 -22.74
CA PHE A 361 57.44 -35.18 -22.59
C PHE A 361 58.14 -34.74 -21.29
N VAL A 362 58.79 -33.59 -21.35
CA VAL A 362 59.48 -32.93 -20.23
C VAL A 362 58.81 -31.57 -19.96
N PRO A 363 59.04 -30.94 -18.79
CA PRO A 363 58.43 -29.67 -18.46
C PRO A 363 58.71 -28.65 -19.56
N ILE A 364 57.66 -27.94 -20.00
CA ILE A 364 57.71 -27.03 -21.15
C ILE A 364 58.87 -26.02 -21.05
N LYS A 365 59.18 -25.57 -19.83
CA LYS A 365 60.27 -24.62 -19.55
C LYS A 365 61.65 -25.17 -19.92
N ASP A 366 61.89 -26.47 -19.68
CA ASP A 366 63.20 -27.12 -19.80
C ASP A 366 63.35 -27.90 -21.11
N LYS A 367 62.24 -28.10 -21.84
CA LYS A 367 62.17 -28.83 -23.12
C LYS A 367 63.21 -28.36 -24.14
N ASN A 368 63.32 -27.05 -24.35
CA ASN A 368 64.24 -26.51 -25.36
C ASN A 368 65.70 -26.60 -24.90
N ALA A 369 65.96 -26.42 -23.60
CA ALA A 369 67.30 -26.48 -23.05
C ALA A 369 67.89 -27.89 -23.19
N VAL A 370 67.17 -28.91 -22.69
CA VAL A 370 67.66 -30.30 -22.71
C VAL A 370 67.78 -30.85 -24.13
N ASN A 371 66.85 -30.52 -25.02
CA ASN A 371 66.96 -30.92 -26.43
C ASN A 371 68.17 -30.29 -27.12
N ASN A 372 68.50 -29.02 -26.83
CA ASN A 372 69.66 -28.36 -27.41
C ASN A 372 70.97 -28.93 -26.84
N GLU A 373 71.03 -29.16 -25.53
CA GLU A 373 72.20 -29.79 -24.89
C GLU A 373 72.47 -31.18 -25.44
N PHE A 374 71.42 -31.99 -25.63
CA PHE A 374 71.55 -33.33 -26.23
C PHE A 374 72.07 -33.26 -27.66
N LYS A 375 71.52 -32.37 -28.49
CA LYS A 375 71.99 -32.16 -29.87
C LYS A 375 73.46 -31.75 -29.90
N HIS A 376 73.85 -30.77 -29.09
CA HIS A 376 75.26 -30.35 -29.01
C HIS A 376 76.19 -31.49 -28.57
N ALA A 377 75.77 -32.32 -27.60
CA ALA A 377 76.55 -33.47 -27.15
C ALA A 377 76.70 -34.53 -28.26
N ILE A 378 75.63 -34.85 -28.98
CA ILE A 378 75.65 -35.81 -30.10
C ILE A 378 76.45 -35.28 -31.29
N ASP A 379 76.27 -34.01 -31.66
CA ASP A 379 77.02 -33.38 -32.76
C ASP A 379 78.53 -33.39 -32.47
N ALA A 380 78.94 -33.08 -31.24
CA ALA A 380 80.34 -33.14 -30.83
C ALA A 380 80.93 -34.55 -30.96
N GLN A 381 80.18 -35.59 -30.60
CA GLN A 381 80.63 -36.98 -30.74
C GLN A 381 80.70 -37.42 -32.20
N PHE A 382 79.74 -37.02 -33.04
CA PHE A 382 79.81 -37.28 -34.47
C PHE A 382 80.99 -36.57 -35.12
N ASP A 383 81.32 -35.34 -34.71
CA ASP A 383 82.49 -34.63 -35.21
C ASP A 383 83.79 -35.39 -34.90
N ILE A 384 83.90 -36.01 -33.72
CA ILE A 384 85.03 -36.88 -33.35
C ILE A 384 85.04 -38.16 -34.21
N VAL A 385 83.91 -38.88 -34.31
CA VAL A 385 83.81 -40.16 -35.06
C VAL A 385 84.07 -40.00 -36.56
N PHE A 386 83.69 -38.85 -37.14
CA PHE A 386 83.91 -38.56 -38.55
C PHE A 386 85.21 -37.80 -38.83
N ASP A 387 86.05 -37.59 -37.81
CA ASP A 387 87.30 -36.78 -37.85
C ASP A 387 87.07 -35.43 -38.57
N ARG A 388 85.91 -34.85 -38.29
CA ARG A 388 85.57 -33.48 -38.71
C ARG A 388 86.30 -32.55 -37.75
N ARG A 389 87.59 -32.34 -37.99
CA ARG A 389 88.34 -31.32 -37.25
C ARG A 389 87.56 -29.99 -37.25
N PRO A 390 87.53 -29.25 -36.14
CA PRO A 390 87.21 -27.84 -36.21
C PRO A 390 88.18 -27.21 -37.21
N LYS A 391 87.67 -26.58 -38.27
CA LYS A 391 88.49 -25.66 -39.06
C LYS A 391 88.82 -24.48 -38.16
N ASP A 392 89.96 -24.55 -37.49
CA ASP A 392 90.60 -23.38 -36.90
C ASP A 392 91.07 -22.47 -38.03
N GLY A 393 90.51 -21.27 -38.07
CA GLY A 393 90.85 -20.23 -39.03
C GLY A 393 89.65 -19.70 -39.81
N THR A 394 88.95 -18.75 -39.17
CA THR A 394 88.23 -17.64 -39.83
C THR A 394 87.40 -18.01 -41.07
N SER A 395 86.13 -18.35 -40.85
CA SER A 395 85.12 -17.62 -41.59
C SER A 395 84.47 -16.67 -40.61
N ASP A 396 84.72 -15.37 -40.80
CA ASP A 396 83.63 -14.41 -40.73
C ASP A 396 82.50 -14.90 -41.65
N LYS A 397 81.75 -15.90 -41.20
CA LYS A 397 80.32 -15.71 -41.22
C LYS A 397 80.09 -14.89 -39.97
N ALA A 398 80.30 -13.58 -40.11
CA ALA A 398 79.36 -12.66 -39.50
C ALA A 398 78.00 -13.35 -39.59
N PRO A 399 77.19 -13.45 -38.51
CA PRO A 399 75.77 -13.65 -38.75
C PRO A 399 75.50 -12.63 -39.84
N VAL A 400 75.08 -13.06 -41.05
CA VAL A 400 74.78 -12.10 -42.10
C VAL A 400 73.84 -11.20 -41.35
N ASP A 401 74.32 -10.00 -41.01
CA ASP A 401 73.56 -9.05 -40.24
C ASP A 401 72.70 -8.51 -41.34
N ASN A 402 71.80 -9.39 -41.77
CA ASN A 402 70.75 -9.14 -42.68
C ASN A 402 69.90 -8.31 -41.75
N LYS A 403 70.28 -7.04 -41.67
CA LYS A 403 69.57 -5.99 -40.97
C LYS A 403 68.10 -6.14 -41.33
N TYR A 404 67.85 -6.51 -42.58
CA TYR A 404 66.56 -6.94 -43.11
C TYR A 404 65.94 -8.17 -42.43
N LEU A 405 66.66 -9.24 -42.05
CA LEU A 405 66.13 -10.38 -41.26
C LEU A 405 65.83 -10.03 -39.80
N LYS A 406 66.66 -9.20 -39.15
CA LYS A 406 66.37 -8.71 -37.79
C LYS A 406 65.17 -7.76 -37.80
N GLU A 407 65.12 -6.84 -38.76
CA GLU A 407 63.98 -5.93 -38.98
C GLU A 407 62.72 -6.71 -39.37
N TYR A 408 62.83 -7.74 -40.22
CA TYR A 408 61.73 -8.63 -40.60
C TYR A 408 61.14 -9.36 -39.38
N ASN A 409 62.00 -9.96 -38.54
CA ASN A 409 61.55 -10.65 -37.34
C ASN A 409 61.00 -9.69 -36.26
N ALA A 410 61.52 -8.46 -36.19
CA ALA A 410 61.00 -7.42 -35.30
C ALA A 410 59.61 -6.94 -35.76
N LEU A 411 59.43 -6.61 -37.05
CA LEU A 411 58.13 -6.26 -37.62
C LEU A 411 57.12 -7.39 -37.46
N LYS A 412 57.52 -8.65 -37.65
CA LYS A 412 56.64 -9.81 -37.47
C LYS A 412 56.11 -9.93 -36.04
N LYS A 413 56.98 -9.69 -35.03
CA LYS A 413 56.57 -9.67 -33.62
C LYS A 413 55.66 -8.48 -33.31
N GLU A 414 55.93 -7.32 -33.90
CA GLU A 414 55.11 -6.12 -33.71
C GLU A 414 53.71 -6.28 -34.30
N ILE A 415 53.59 -6.82 -35.53
CA ILE A 415 52.30 -7.17 -36.16
C ILE A 415 51.51 -8.14 -35.28
N ALA A 416 52.13 -9.21 -34.79
CA ALA A 416 51.47 -10.18 -33.91
C ALA A 416 50.98 -9.55 -32.60
N SER A 417 51.70 -8.55 -32.05
CA SER A 417 51.26 -7.81 -30.87
C SER A 417 50.04 -6.94 -31.18
N TYR A 418 50.04 -6.20 -32.29
CA TYR A 418 48.88 -5.41 -32.72
C TYR A 418 47.66 -6.27 -33.05
N GLU A 419 47.83 -7.42 -33.72
CA GLU A 419 46.75 -8.37 -34.03
C GLU A 419 46.13 -8.97 -32.75
N ASN A 420 46.95 -9.34 -31.77
CA ASN A 420 46.45 -9.81 -30.47
C ASN A 420 45.74 -8.69 -29.68
N ASN A 421 46.25 -7.45 -29.74
CA ASN A 421 45.61 -6.31 -29.09
C ASN A 421 44.26 -5.95 -29.73
N ILE A 422 44.11 -6.07 -31.05
CA ILE A 422 42.81 -5.91 -31.74
C ILE A 422 41.82 -6.98 -31.27
N LEU A 423 42.27 -8.22 -31.06
CA LEU A 423 41.42 -9.30 -30.55
C LEU A 423 40.81 -8.99 -29.17
N PHE A 424 41.47 -8.14 -28.37
CA PHE A 424 41.01 -7.73 -27.04
C PHE A 424 40.12 -6.47 -27.05
N LEU A 425 40.10 -5.70 -28.15
CA LEU A 425 39.28 -4.51 -28.29
C LEU A 425 37.89 -4.87 -28.83
N THR A 426 36.94 -5.18 -27.93
CA THR A 426 35.53 -5.43 -28.30
C THR A 426 34.81 -4.13 -28.66
N SER A 427 34.32 -4.04 -29.90
CA SER A 427 33.62 -2.87 -30.46
C SER A 427 32.20 -2.71 -29.92
N SER A 428 32.00 -1.76 -29.01
CA SER A 428 30.66 -1.25 -28.65
C SER A 428 30.60 0.28 -28.50
N SER A 429 31.64 1.01 -28.93
CA SER A 429 31.61 2.47 -28.97
C SER A 429 32.15 3.03 -30.29
N LYS A 430 31.57 4.15 -30.74
CA LYS A 430 31.97 4.85 -31.98
C LYS A 430 33.44 5.30 -31.99
N LYS A 431 34.02 5.57 -30.81
CA LYS A 431 35.46 5.85 -30.63
C LYS A 431 36.33 4.59 -30.71
N GLY A 432 35.82 3.44 -30.24
CA GLY A 432 36.49 2.15 -30.37
C GLY A 432 36.66 1.73 -31.82
N ASN A 433 35.67 1.99 -32.69
CA ASN A 433 35.79 1.72 -34.13
C ASN A 433 36.89 2.56 -34.78
N SER A 434 37.01 3.85 -34.45
CA SER A 434 38.10 4.71 -34.97
C SER A 434 39.49 4.21 -34.57
N LEU A 435 39.65 3.72 -33.33
CA LEU A 435 40.93 3.18 -32.85
C LEU A 435 41.27 1.84 -33.51
N VAL A 436 40.26 0.98 -33.70
CA VAL A 436 40.41 -0.28 -34.44
C VAL A 436 40.77 -0.01 -35.90
N ASP A 437 40.16 0.98 -36.55
CA ASP A 437 40.49 1.40 -37.92
C ASP A 437 41.92 1.95 -38.03
N GLU A 438 42.38 2.74 -37.05
CA GLU A 438 43.77 3.21 -36.98
C GLU A 438 44.77 2.07 -36.77
N MET A 439 44.45 1.11 -35.89
CA MET A 439 45.30 -0.06 -35.64
C MET A 439 45.35 -0.99 -36.86
N ASN A 440 44.23 -1.19 -37.56
CA ASN A 440 44.18 -1.95 -38.82
C ASN A 440 45.04 -1.28 -39.91
N LYS A 441 44.94 0.06 -40.07
CA LYS A 441 45.83 0.80 -40.99
C LYS A 441 47.31 0.68 -40.62
N LYS A 442 47.62 0.65 -39.31
CA LYS A 442 48.98 0.44 -38.81
C LYS A 442 49.50 -0.96 -39.15
N ILE A 443 48.67 -1.99 -38.98
CA ILE A 443 48.99 -3.37 -39.32
C ILE A 443 49.25 -3.51 -40.83
N GLU A 444 48.40 -2.94 -41.68
CA GLU A 444 48.60 -2.99 -43.13
C GLU A 444 49.91 -2.30 -43.54
N SER A 445 50.22 -1.12 -43.00
CA SER A 445 51.50 -0.44 -43.25
C SER A 445 52.71 -1.26 -42.78
N LEU A 446 52.60 -1.98 -41.65
CA LEU A 446 53.65 -2.88 -41.18
C LEU A 446 53.77 -4.12 -42.07
N LYS A 447 52.66 -4.68 -42.57
CA LYS A 447 52.64 -5.81 -43.51
C LYS A 447 53.28 -5.44 -44.86
N GLU A 448 53.00 -4.24 -45.38
CA GLU A 448 53.65 -3.70 -46.58
C GLU A 448 55.17 -3.58 -46.39
N LYS A 449 55.62 -2.99 -45.27
CA LYS A 449 57.05 -2.91 -44.95
C LYS A 449 57.70 -4.28 -44.79
N LEU A 450 56.99 -5.23 -44.19
CA LEU A 450 57.45 -6.60 -44.04
C LEU A 450 57.56 -7.32 -45.40
N ALA A 451 56.66 -7.05 -46.35
CA ALA A 451 56.74 -7.54 -47.72
C ALA A 451 57.91 -6.91 -48.50
N GLU A 452 58.15 -5.60 -48.35
CA GLU A 452 59.32 -4.93 -48.93
C GLU A 452 60.64 -5.47 -48.37
N LEU A 453 60.69 -5.74 -47.06
CA LEU A 453 61.82 -6.37 -46.38
C LEU A 453 62.03 -7.81 -46.87
N SER A 454 60.96 -8.56 -47.10
CA SER A 454 61.01 -9.91 -47.66
C SER A 454 61.53 -9.94 -49.10
N ASN A 455 61.31 -8.89 -49.90
CA ASN A 455 61.84 -8.79 -51.26
C ASN A 455 63.33 -8.39 -51.30
N LYS A 456 63.87 -7.87 -50.17
CA LYS A 456 65.28 -7.47 -50.02
C LYS A 456 66.14 -8.54 -49.31
N LEU A 457 65.49 -9.60 -48.84
CA LEU A 457 66.04 -10.78 -48.16
C LEU A 457 66.25 -11.91 -49.15
#